data_AF-A0A8B6ESQ0-F1
#
_entry.id   AF-A0A8B6ESQ0-F1
#
_cell.length_a   1.000
_cell.length_b   1.000
_cell.length_c   1.000
_cell.angle_alpha   90.00
_cell.angle_beta   90.00
_cell.angle_gamma   90.00
#
_symmetry.space_group_name_H-M   'P 1'
#
loop_
_entity.id
_entity.type
_entity.pdbx_description
1 polymer ?
#
loop_
_entity_poly.entity_id
_entity_poly.type
_entity_poly.pdbx_seq_one_letter_code
_entity_poly.pdbx_strand_id
1 'polypeptide(L)'
;MVHKEELHWREEIIKTNHETIKELHQQTQQLKQQMMKFKKNYNQVCQERDELKNRSQSIQKIFDDYEKRIEKYQRIQAEKEKEFQSKQQGFLHHLKQKDNSISEINRIVNQQKSMISNLEETITGVRKEKDDLQTRLSSVADEKLTKGNPSITDLGDPNRPMKISEKYGELYDNEWTDAMEHTMEAKKYYPDLKWTEIEEIIIRHLHRLLK
;
A
#
# COMPACT_ATOMS: atom_id res chain seq x y z
N MET A 1 59.57 -60.78 -110.66
CA MET A 1 58.96 -61.01 -109.34
C MET A 1 59.08 -59.78 -108.46
N VAL A 2 60.29 -59.26 -108.23
CA VAL A 2 60.59 -58.06 -107.41
C VAL A 2 59.68 -56.83 -107.66
N HIS A 3 59.39 -56.48 -108.91
CA HIS A 3 58.58 -55.28 -109.23
C HIS A 3 57.08 -55.40 -108.89
N LYS A 4 56.53 -56.63 -108.89
CA LYS A 4 55.13 -56.87 -108.47
C LYS A 4 54.97 -56.80 -106.96
N GLU A 5 55.97 -57.30 -106.23
CA GLU A 5 56.02 -57.21 -104.77
C GLU A 5 56.16 -55.76 -104.32
N GLU A 6 57.02 -54.97 -104.97
CA GLU A 6 57.18 -53.54 -104.68
C GLU A 6 55.88 -52.73 -104.92
N LEU A 7 55.15 -53.03 -106.01
CA LEU A 7 53.85 -52.41 -106.28
C LEU A 7 52.80 -52.80 -105.23
N HIS A 8 52.78 -54.06 -104.81
CA HIS A 8 51.86 -54.53 -103.78
C HIS A 8 52.10 -53.85 -102.43
N TRP A 9 53.36 -53.74 -102.00
CA TRP A 9 53.74 -53.02 -100.78
C TRP A 9 53.38 -51.54 -100.84
N ARG A 10 53.55 -50.88 -102.01
CA ARG A 10 53.14 -49.48 -102.19
C ARG A 10 51.62 -49.32 -102.09
N GLU A 11 50.84 -50.22 -102.69
CA GLU A 11 49.38 -50.21 -102.58
C GLU A 11 48.89 -50.45 -101.15
N GLU A 12 49.53 -51.35 -100.42
CA GLU A 12 49.22 -51.63 -99.02
C GLU A 12 49.53 -50.42 -98.13
N ILE A 13 50.71 -49.80 -98.30
CA ILE A 13 51.06 -48.55 -97.60
C ILE A 13 50.07 -47.43 -97.91
N ILE A 14 49.62 -47.27 -99.16
CA ILE A 14 48.63 -46.26 -99.54
C ILE A 14 47.29 -46.52 -98.83
N LYS A 15 46.86 -47.78 -98.72
CA LYS A 15 45.63 -48.15 -98.01
C LYS A 15 45.73 -47.87 -96.51
N THR A 16 46.81 -48.32 -95.86
CA THR A 16 47.04 -48.07 -94.43
C THR A 16 47.13 -46.58 -94.12
N ASN A 17 47.80 -45.81 -94.99
CA ASN A 17 47.87 -44.35 -94.85
C ASN A 17 46.51 -43.69 -95.03
N HIS A 18 45.70 -44.14 -96.00
CA HIS A 18 44.36 -43.60 -96.23
C HIS A 18 43.43 -43.87 -95.02
N GLU A 19 43.48 -45.08 -94.47
CA GLU A 19 42.74 -45.45 -93.24
C GLU A 19 43.20 -44.59 -92.05
N THR A 20 44.50 -44.46 -91.85
CA THR A 20 45.07 -43.59 -90.79
C THR A 20 44.63 -42.14 -90.94
N ILE A 21 44.65 -41.58 -92.15
CA ILE A 21 44.20 -40.20 -92.43
C ILE A 21 42.70 -40.05 -92.12
N LYS A 22 41.89 -41.06 -92.45
CA LYS A 22 40.45 -41.06 -92.17
C LYS A 22 40.17 -41.09 -90.67
N GLU A 23 40.89 -41.91 -89.91
CA GLU A 23 40.81 -41.95 -88.45
C GLU A 23 41.23 -40.61 -87.81
N LEU A 24 42.37 -40.06 -88.24
CA LEU A 24 42.85 -38.75 -87.79
C LEU A 24 41.84 -37.63 -88.10
N HIS A 25 41.20 -37.68 -89.26
CA HIS A 25 40.14 -36.73 -89.60
C HIS A 25 38.95 -36.85 -88.64
N GLN A 26 38.49 -38.07 -88.36
CA GLN A 26 37.38 -38.31 -87.44
C GLN A 26 37.71 -37.84 -86.02
N GLN A 27 38.92 -38.14 -85.52
CA GLN A 27 39.39 -37.66 -84.22
C GLN A 27 39.46 -36.14 -84.18
N THR A 28 39.96 -35.50 -85.23
CA THR A 28 40.02 -34.03 -85.34
C THR A 28 38.61 -33.41 -85.28
N GLN A 29 37.61 -34.01 -85.93
CA GLN A 29 36.22 -33.53 -85.86
C GLN A 29 35.62 -33.71 -84.46
N GLN A 30 35.87 -34.85 -83.80
CA GLN A 30 35.43 -35.09 -82.43
C GLN A 30 36.04 -34.07 -81.46
N LEU A 31 37.35 -33.83 -81.56
CA LEU A 31 38.05 -32.83 -80.75
C LEU A 31 37.49 -31.43 -80.97
N LYS A 32 37.20 -31.03 -82.21
CA LYS A 32 36.55 -29.74 -82.50
C LYS A 32 35.19 -29.61 -81.84
N GLN A 33 34.35 -30.65 -81.88
CA GLN A 33 33.05 -30.65 -81.22
C GLN A 33 33.18 -30.55 -79.70
N GLN A 34 34.12 -31.29 -79.11
CA GLN A 34 34.42 -31.19 -77.68
C GLN A 34 34.88 -29.77 -77.31
N MET A 35 35.79 -29.18 -78.09
CA MET A 35 36.27 -27.81 -77.88
C MET A 35 35.13 -26.77 -77.91
N MET A 36 34.16 -26.90 -78.83
CA MET A 36 32.99 -26.02 -78.85
C MET A 36 32.13 -26.15 -77.58
N LYS A 37 31.91 -27.37 -77.11
CA LYS A 37 31.17 -27.63 -75.86
C LYS A 37 31.91 -27.04 -74.65
N PHE A 38 33.21 -27.28 -74.55
CA PHE A 38 34.04 -26.71 -73.48
C PHE A 38 34.01 -25.18 -73.48
N LYS A 39 34.12 -24.54 -74.65
CA LYS A 39 34.03 -23.07 -74.75
C LYS A 39 32.69 -22.52 -74.27
N LYS A 40 31.58 -23.19 -74.64
CA LYS A 40 30.24 -22.81 -74.16
C LYS A 40 30.14 -22.93 -72.64
N ASN A 41 30.59 -24.06 -72.08
CA ASN A 41 30.58 -24.28 -70.63
C ASN A 41 31.46 -23.27 -69.89
N TYR A 42 32.65 -22.99 -70.41
CA TYR A 42 33.57 -22.01 -69.82
C TYR A 42 32.92 -20.61 -69.75
N ASN A 43 32.26 -20.18 -70.82
CA ASN A 43 31.56 -18.90 -70.85
C ASN A 43 30.41 -18.85 -69.84
N GLN A 44 29.64 -19.93 -69.72
CA GLN A 44 28.56 -20.03 -68.74
C GLN A 44 29.10 -19.94 -67.30
N VAL A 45 30.16 -20.67 -66.98
CA VAL A 45 30.80 -20.62 -65.66
C VAL A 45 31.35 -19.23 -65.35
N CYS A 46 31.90 -18.52 -66.34
CA CYS A 46 32.35 -17.14 -66.15
C CYS A 46 31.19 -16.20 -65.81
N GLN A 47 30.03 -16.35 -66.45
CA GLN A 47 28.84 -15.56 -66.15
C GLN A 47 28.34 -15.83 -64.73
N GLU A 48 28.20 -17.11 -64.37
CA GLU A 48 27.76 -17.53 -63.03
C GLU A 48 28.71 -17.00 -61.94
N ARG A 49 30.02 -17.05 -62.17
CA ARG A 49 31.03 -16.48 -61.26
C ARG A 49 30.80 -14.97 -61.04
N ASP A 50 30.56 -14.22 -62.10
CA ASP A 50 30.39 -12.76 -62.00
C ASP A 50 29.07 -12.39 -61.30
N GLU A 51 28.00 -13.15 -61.53
CA GLU A 51 26.74 -13.02 -60.78
C GLU A 51 26.94 -13.31 -59.29
N LEU A 52 27.62 -14.41 -58.96
CA LEU A 52 27.92 -14.77 -57.57
C LEU A 52 28.77 -13.70 -56.88
N LYS A 53 29.75 -13.12 -57.58
CA LYS A 53 30.56 -12.01 -57.08
C LYS A 53 29.70 -10.79 -56.75
N ASN A 54 28.78 -10.41 -57.63
CA ASN A 54 27.89 -9.27 -57.42
C ASN A 54 26.92 -9.52 -56.24
N ARG A 55 26.39 -10.74 -56.13
CA ARG A 55 25.56 -11.14 -54.98
C ARG A 55 26.34 -11.08 -53.67
N SER A 56 27.57 -11.60 -53.65
CA SER A 56 28.45 -11.55 -52.47
C SER A 56 28.73 -10.12 -52.02
N GLN A 57 29.03 -9.20 -52.95
CA GLN A 57 29.22 -7.79 -52.62
C GLN A 57 27.96 -7.12 -52.06
N SER A 58 26.78 -7.49 -52.58
CA SER A 58 25.51 -6.97 -52.08
C SER A 58 25.20 -7.47 -50.67
N ILE A 59 25.47 -8.76 -50.42
CA ILE A 59 25.36 -9.37 -49.09
C ILE A 59 26.31 -8.70 -48.10
N GLN A 60 27.56 -8.41 -48.50
CA GLN A 60 28.53 -7.73 -47.63
C GLN A 60 28.02 -6.36 -47.16
N LYS A 61 27.45 -5.55 -48.07
CA LYS A 61 26.88 -4.25 -47.70
C LYS A 61 25.74 -4.37 -46.68
N ILE A 62 24.95 -5.43 -46.79
CA ILE A 62 23.87 -5.71 -45.84
C ILE A 62 24.45 -6.07 -44.47
N PHE A 63 25.49 -6.91 -44.41
CA PHE A 63 26.19 -7.24 -43.17
C PHE A 63 26.75 -5.98 -42.48
N ASP A 64 27.43 -5.11 -43.23
CA ASP A 64 27.99 -3.86 -42.70
C ASP A 64 26.90 -2.93 -42.11
N ASP A 65 25.69 -2.91 -42.69
CA ASP A 65 24.56 -2.14 -42.15
C ASP A 65 24.01 -2.75 -40.86
N TYR A 66 23.88 -4.08 -40.82
CA TYR A 66 23.46 -4.78 -39.61
C TYR A 66 24.45 -4.63 -38.46
N GLU A 67 25.76 -4.67 -38.72
CA GLU A 67 26.79 -4.41 -37.71
C GLU A 67 26.64 -3.00 -37.11
N LYS A 68 26.48 -1.97 -37.95
CA LYS A 68 26.25 -0.59 -37.48
C LYS A 68 24.97 -0.47 -36.65
N ARG A 69 23.91 -1.17 -37.04
CA ARG A 69 22.65 -1.20 -36.28
C ARG A 69 22.85 -1.86 -34.92
N ILE A 70 23.56 -2.97 -34.85
CA ILE A 70 23.88 -3.67 -33.60
C ILE A 70 24.65 -2.73 -32.67
N GLU A 71 25.69 -2.07 -33.15
CA GLU A 71 26.46 -1.10 -32.36
C GLU A 71 25.59 0.05 -31.84
N LYS A 72 24.69 0.58 -32.69
CA LYS A 72 23.76 1.63 -32.29
C LYS A 72 22.84 1.17 -31.15
N TYR A 73 22.27 -0.03 -31.25
CA TYR A 73 21.40 -0.57 -30.20
C TYR A 73 22.16 -0.79 -28.90
N GLN A 74 23.40 -1.29 -28.96
CA GLN A 74 24.25 -1.46 -27.77
C GLN A 74 24.54 -0.12 -27.07
N ARG A 75 24.82 0.95 -27.83
CA ARG A 75 25.01 2.29 -27.26
C ARG A 75 23.77 2.82 -26.57
N ILE A 76 22.60 2.70 -27.21
CA ILE A 76 21.32 3.13 -26.65
C ILE A 76 21.02 2.35 -25.36
N GLN A 77 21.27 1.04 -25.36
CA GLN A 77 21.05 0.19 -24.19
C GLN A 77 21.97 0.60 -23.03
N ALA A 78 23.26 0.85 -23.29
CA ALA A 78 24.21 1.31 -22.28
C ALA A 78 23.83 2.68 -21.70
N GLU A 79 23.36 3.61 -22.53
CA GLU A 79 22.90 4.93 -22.08
C GLU A 79 21.63 4.83 -21.22
N LYS A 80 20.67 3.99 -21.63
CA LYS A 80 19.45 3.73 -20.85
C LYS A 80 19.75 3.08 -19.50
N GLU A 81 20.68 2.14 -19.47
CA GLU A 81 21.13 1.50 -18.23
C GLU A 81 21.77 2.53 -17.28
N LYS A 82 22.64 3.40 -17.81
CA LYS A 82 23.25 4.48 -17.03
C LYS A 82 22.22 5.47 -16.49
N GLU A 83 21.23 5.85 -17.31
CA GLU A 83 20.12 6.72 -16.91
C GLU A 83 19.30 6.09 -15.77
N PHE A 84 18.98 4.80 -15.90
CA PHE A 84 18.24 4.05 -14.90
C PHE A 84 19.01 3.96 -13.57
N GLN A 85 20.30 3.62 -13.62
CA GLN A 85 21.15 3.55 -12.43
C GLN A 85 21.26 4.91 -11.72
N SER A 86 21.42 6.00 -12.46
CA SER A 86 21.46 7.34 -11.88
C SER A 86 20.15 7.70 -11.16
N LYS A 87 18.99 7.34 -11.74
CA LYS A 87 17.69 7.56 -11.09
C LYS A 87 17.54 6.71 -9.84
N GLN A 88 17.94 5.44 -9.90
CA GLN A 88 17.89 4.52 -8.76
C GLN A 88 18.75 5.04 -7.59
N GLN A 89 19.95 5.54 -7.87
CA GLN A 89 20.82 6.16 -6.86
C GLN A 89 20.18 7.42 -6.24
N GLY A 90 19.55 8.26 -7.07
CA GLY A 90 18.81 9.44 -6.61
C GLY A 90 17.67 9.07 -5.66
N PHE A 91 16.86 8.06 -6.00
CA PHE A 91 15.80 7.57 -5.13
C PHE A 91 16.34 7.01 -3.81
N LEU A 92 17.41 6.22 -3.85
CA LEU A 92 18.02 5.66 -2.65
C LEU A 92 18.51 6.77 -1.70
N HIS A 93 19.12 7.81 -2.25
CA HIS A 93 19.55 8.97 -1.47
C HIS A 93 18.37 9.70 -0.82
N HIS A 94 17.27 9.92 -1.56
CA HIS A 94 16.06 10.54 -1.00
C HIS A 94 15.42 9.70 0.11
N LEU A 95 15.36 8.37 -0.05
CA LEU A 95 14.86 7.48 1.00
C LEU A 95 15.70 7.60 2.27
N LYS A 96 17.03 7.56 2.14
CA LYS A 96 17.95 7.75 3.27
C LYS A 96 17.74 9.08 4.00
N GLN A 97 17.51 10.17 3.25
CA GLN A 97 17.19 11.46 3.86
C GLN A 97 15.87 11.45 4.63
N LYS A 98 14.84 10.78 4.09
CA LYS A 98 13.55 10.64 4.76
C LYS A 98 13.67 9.79 6.02
N ASP A 99 14.43 8.71 6.00
CA ASP A 99 14.69 7.87 7.18
C ASP A 99 15.39 8.65 8.29
N ASN A 100 16.38 9.48 7.94
CA ASN A 100 17.03 10.37 8.91
C ASN A 100 16.03 11.37 9.51
N SER A 101 15.15 11.94 8.70
CA SER A 101 14.11 12.89 9.17
C SER A 101 13.11 12.20 10.09
N ILE A 102 12.66 10.99 9.76
CA ILE A 102 11.77 10.17 10.60
C ILE A 102 12.45 9.86 11.94
N SER A 103 13.74 9.51 11.92
CA SER A 103 14.51 9.23 13.14
C SER A 103 14.54 10.44 14.07
N GLU A 104 14.75 11.64 13.52
CA GLU A 104 14.75 12.88 14.29
C GLU A 104 13.36 13.22 14.85
N ILE A 105 12.30 13.11 14.02
CA ILE A 105 10.92 13.31 14.46
C ILE A 105 10.57 12.37 15.60
N ASN A 106 10.94 11.08 15.50
CA ASN A 106 10.69 10.11 16.55
C ASN A 106 11.39 10.48 17.86
N ARG A 107 12.62 11.01 17.79
CA ARG A 107 13.34 11.52 18.96
C ARG A 107 12.59 12.66 19.63
N ILE A 108 12.13 13.64 18.85
CA ILE A 108 11.37 14.81 19.34
C ILE A 108 10.04 14.35 19.97
N VAL A 109 9.31 13.47 19.29
CA VAL A 109 8.03 12.94 19.79
C VAL A 109 8.22 12.23 21.13
N ASN A 110 9.28 11.44 21.28
CA ASN A 110 9.57 10.76 22.54
C ASN A 110 9.92 11.74 23.67
N GLN A 111 10.67 12.80 23.37
CA GLN A 111 10.95 13.86 24.35
C GLN A 111 9.69 14.64 24.74
N GLN A 112 8.81 14.94 23.80
CA GLN A 112 7.54 15.60 24.09
C GLN A 112 6.62 14.73 24.94
N LYS A 113 6.56 13.43 24.66
CA LYS A 113 5.79 12.48 25.48
C LYS A 113 6.26 12.45 26.93
N SER A 114 7.57 12.43 27.18
CA SER A 114 8.07 12.47 28.56
C SER A 114 7.76 13.81 29.25
N MET A 115 7.84 14.93 28.52
CA MET A 115 7.49 16.24 29.07
C MET A 115 5.99 16.34 29.41
N ILE A 116 5.11 15.84 28.54
CA ILE A 116 3.66 15.78 28.79
C ILE A 116 3.39 14.95 30.07
N SER A 117 4.01 13.78 30.20
CA SER A 117 3.86 12.93 31.39
C SER A 117 4.23 13.68 32.68
N ASN A 118 5.34 14.42 32.68
CA ASN A 118 5.78 15.18 33.86
C ASN A 118 4.83 16.34 34.19
N LEU A 119 4.30 17.02 33.15
CA LEU A 119 3.32 18.10 33.33
C LEU A 119 1.98 17.57 33.86
N GLU A 120 1.53 16.41 33.38
CA GLU A 120 0.34 15.72 33.88
C GLU A 120 0.49 15.35 35.38
N GLU A 121 1.66 14.85 35.78
CA GLU A 121 1.97 14.58 37.18
C GLU A 121 1.95 15.86 38.03
N THR A 122 2.52 16.95 37.52
CA THR A 122 2.51 18.25 38.22
C THR A 122 1.09 18.81 38.36
N ILE A 123 0.28 18.73 37.30
CA ILE A 123 -1.12 19.18 37.31
C ILE A 123 -1.96 18.37 38.29
N THR A 124 -1.78 17.05 38.34
CA THR A 124 -2.50 16.21 39.30
C THR A 124 -2.11 16.53 40.74
N GLY A 125 -0.82 16.77 41.02
CA GLY A 125 -0.34 17.24 42.31
C GLY A 125 -0.98 18.56 42.74
N VAL A 126 -0.91 19.60 41.88
CA VAL A 126 -1.46 20.93 42.18
C VAL A 126 -2.99 20.89 42.36
N ARG A 127 -3.71 20.07 41.56
CA ARG A 127 -5.15 19.89 41.74
C ARG A 127 -5.48 19.31 43.11
N LYS A 128 -4.73 18.30 43.54
CA LYS A 128 -4.92 17.70 44.86
C LYS A 128 -4.67 18.70 45.98
N GLU A 129 -3.58 19.47 45.91
CA GLU A 129 -3.29 20.52 46.90
C GLU A 129 -4.39 21.59 46.95
N LYS A 130 -4.90 22.00 45.79
CA LYS A 130 -6.02 22.95 45.70
C LYS A 130 -7.27 22.39 46.38
N ASP A 131 -7.64 21.14 46.11
CA ASP A 131 -8.84 20.51 46.67
C ASP A 131 -8.71 20.30 48.19
N ASP A 132 -7.51 19.95 48.69
CA ASP A 132 -7.21 19.84 50.11
C ASP A 132 -7.31 21.21 50.81
N LEU A 133 -6.73 22.26 50.23
CA LEU A 133 -6.83 23.63 50.75
C LEU A 133 -8.26 24.15 50.74
N GLN A 134 -9.02 23.88 49.67
CA GLN A 134 -10.42 24.28 49.56
C GLN A 134 -11.26 23.60 50.64
N THR A 135 -11.07 22.30 50.87
CA THR A 135 -11.76 21.55 51.93
C THR A 135 -11.45 22.11 53.31
N ARG A 136 -10.16 22.39 53.60
CA ARG A 136 -9.73 22.99 54.86
C ARG A 136 -10.29 24.40 55.04
N LEU A 137 -10.30 25.22 54.00
CA LEU A 137 -10.81 26.58 54.06
C LEU A 137 -12.32 26.60 54.29
N SER A 138 -13.08 25.75 53.60
CA SER A 138 -14.52 25.59 53.84
C SER A 138 -14.77 25.17 55.29
N SER A 139 -14.06 24.17 55.81
CA SER A 139 -14.19 23.75 57.20
C SER A 139 -13.87 24.87 58.21
N VAL A 140 -12.81 25.65 57.97
CA VAL A 140 -12.47 26.80 58.83
C VAL A 140 -13.49 27.94 58.71
N ALA A 141 -14.03 28.18 57.51
CA ALA A 141 -15.08 29.16 57.28
C ALA A 141 -16.36 28.76 58.01
N ASP A 142 -16.78 27.49 57.90
CA ASP A 142 -17.92 26.92 58.61
C ASP A 142 -17.74 27.03 60.14
N GLU A 143 -16.56 26.68 60.67
CA GLU A 143 -16.27 26.81 62.10
C GLU A 143 -16.32 28.28 62.55
N LYS A 144 -15.77 29.22 61.78
CA LYS A 144 -15.80 30.65 62.15
C LYS A 144 -17.19 31.29 62.04
N LEU A 145 -18.02 30.83 61.12
CA LEU A 145 -19.39 31.31 60.96
C LEU A 145 -20.31 30.83 62.10
N THR A 146 -20.07 29.63 62.63
CA THR A 146 -20.89 29.00 63.66
C THR A 146 -20.40 29.28 65.10
N LYS A 147 -19.08 29.42 65.31
CA LYS A 147 -18.50 29.59 66.65
C LYS A 147 -18.66 31.02 67.18
N GLY A 148 -19.61 31.19 68.09
CA GLY A 148 -19.81 32.44 68.83
C GLY A 148 -20.77 33.44 68.18
N ASN A 149 -21.48 33.04 67.12
CA ASN A 149 -22.48 33.88 66.48
C ASN A 149 -23.88 33.20 66.48
N PRO A 150 -24.70 33.39 67.53
CA PRO A 150 -26.04 32.81 67.63
C PRO A 150 -27.01 33.21 66.52
N SER A 151 -26.66 34.26 65.75
CA SER A 151 -27.48 34.77 64.65
C SER A 151 -27.27 34.07 63.31
N ILE A 152 -26.20 33.29 63.16
CA ILE A 152 -25.96 32.45 61.97
C ILE A 152 -26.38 31.03 62.32
N THR A 153 -27.49 30.59 61.73
CA THR A 153 -28.05 29.26 61.96
C THR A 153 -27.16 28.19 61.34
N ASP A 154 -26.81 27.16 62.11
CA ASP A 154 -26.17 25.96 61.58
C ASP A 154 -27.11 25.25 60.59
N LEU A 155 -26.79 25.35 59.30
CA LEU A 155 -27.59 24.75 58.23
C LEU A 155 -27.47 23.22 58.20
N GLY A 156 -26.48 22.65 58.90
CA GLY A 156 -26.32 21.21 59.10
C GLY A 156 -27.20 20.65 60.21
N ASP A 157 -27.74 21.49 61.11
CA ASP A 157 -28.57 21.04 62.24
C ASP A 157 -29.96 20.55 61.74
N PRO A 158 -30.31 19.26 61.94
CA PRO A 158 -31.63 18.70 61.59
C PRO A 158 -32.79 19.26 62.41
N ASN A 159 -32.48 19.90 63.55
CA ASN A 159 -33.43 20.48 64.50
C ASN A 159 -33.42 22.02 64.46
N ARG A 160 -32.86 22.64 63.41
CA ARG A 160 -32.95 24.10 63.25
C ARG A 160 -34.41 24.56 63.09
N PRO A 161 -34.78 25.77 63.55
CA PRO A 161 -36.17 26.25 63.54
C PRO A 161 -36.84 26.18 62.16
N MET A 162 -36.13 26.52 61.08
CA MET A 162 -36.66 26.41 59.72
C MET A 162 -36.92 24.95 59.32
N LYS A 163 -36.01 24.02 59.67
CA LYS A 163 -36.19 22.60 59.30
C LYS A 163 -37.30 21.95 60.12
N ILE A 164 -37.50 22.40 61.35
CA ILE A 164 -38.66 22.04 62.16
C ILE A 164 -39.94 22.56 61.48
N SER A 165 -39.96 23.82 61.06
CA SER A 165 -41.12 24.39 60.34
C SER A 165 -41.43 23.65 59.03
N GLU A 166 -40.42 23.25 58.26
CA GLU A 166 -40.59 22.41 57.06
C GLU A 166 -41.18 21.03 57.43
N LYS A 167 -40.65 20.35 58.45
CA LYS A 167 -41.18 19.07 58.93
C LYS A 167 -42.64 19.18 59.40
N TYR A 168 -43.02 20.26 60.07
CA TYR A 168 -44.42 20.52 60.44
C TYR A 168 -45.29 20.83 59.21
N GLY A 169 -44.76 21.55 58.22
CA GLY A 169 -45.46 21.77 56.95
C GLY A 169 -45.74 20.47 56.22
N GLU A 170 -44.73 19.61 56.06
CA GLU A 170 -44.86 18.29 55.43
C GLU A 170 -45.88 17.38 56.15
N LEU A 171 -45.94 17.45 57.49
CA LEU A 171 -46.93 16.71 58.28
C LEU A 171 -48.38 17.12 57.95
N TYR A 172 -48.63 18.43 57.77
CA TYR A 172 -49.97 18.94 57.45
C TYR A 172 -50.32 18.82 55.96
N ASP A 173 -49.34 18.94 55.07
CA ASP A 173 -49.59 18.96 53.62
C ASP A 173 -49.72 17.55 53.05
N ASN A 174 -48.82 16.63 53.41
CA ASN A 174 -48.77 15.29 52.83
C ASN A 174 -49.46 14.26 53.74
N GLU A 175 -48.94 14.06 54.95
CA GLU A 175 -49.34 12.92 55.78
C GLU A 175 -50.75 13.07 56.36
N TRP A 176 -51.14 14.29 56.76
CA TRP A 176 -52.50 14.57 57.25
C TRP A 176 -53.54 14.47 56.12
N THR A 177 -53.23 15.05 54.95
CA THR A 177 -54.11 14.99 53.78
C THR A 177 -54.29 13.55 53.30
N ASP A 178 -53.21 12.79 53.19
CA ASP A 178 -53.26 11.38 52.80
C ASP A 178 -54.08 10.55 53.80
N ALA A 179 -53.84 10.70 55.10
CA ALA A 179 -54.61 9.99 56.12
C ALA A 179 -56.10 10.37 56.09
N MET A 180 -56.43 11.63 55.80
CA MET A 180 -57.80 12.10 55.64
C MET A 180 -58.46 11.52 54.39
N GLU A 181 -57.78 11.50 53.24
CA GLU A 181 -58.30 10.94 52.00
C GLU A 181 -58.57 9.43 52.14
N HIS A 182 -57.62 8.66 52.68
CA HIS A 182 -57.79 7.22 52.89
C HIS A 182 -58.96 6.91 53.83
N THR A 183 -59.18 7.74 54.86
CA THR A 183 -60.28 7.53 55.79
C THR A 183 -61.63 8.02 55.24
N MET A 184 -61.66 9.07 54.43
CA MET A 184 -62.84 9.47 53.66
C MET A 184 -63.24 8.39 52.64
N GLU A 185 -62.26 7.78 51.97
CA GLU A 185 -62.50 6.65 51.08
C GLU A 185 -63.03 5.44 51.86
N ALA A 186 -62.45 5.10 53.02
CA ALA A 186 -62.96 4.04 53.89
C ALA A 186 -64.42 4.28 54.34
N LYS A 187 -64.80 5.53 54.64
CA LYS A 187 -66.19 5.90 55.00
C LYS A 187 -67.19 5.62 53.88
N LYS A 188 -66.78 5.70 52.61
CA LYS A 188 -67.62 5.34 51.46
C LYS A 188 -68.00 3.85 51.49
N TYR A 189 -67.11 3.00 51.97
CA TYR A 189 -67.34 1.55 52.09
C TYR A 189 -68.01 1.16 53.43
N TYR A 190 -67.87 1.98 54.46
CA TYR A 190 -68.46 1.78 55.79
C TYR A 190 -69.23 3.03 56.25
N PRO A 191 -70.47 3.23 55.76
CA PRO A 191 -71.21 4.49 55.96
C PRO A 191 -71.68 4.75 57.40
N ASP A 192 -71.75 3.71 58.24
CA ASP A 192 -72.17 3.80 59.64
C ASP A 192 -71.05 4.28 60.59
N LEU A 193 -69.83 4.46 60.07
CA LEU A 193 -68.66 4.84 60.86
C LEU A 193 -68.79 6.29 61.36
N LYS A 194 -68.69 6.48 62.68
CA LYS A 194 -68.83 7.81 63.27
C LYS A 194 -67.57 8.63 63.05
N TRP A 195 -67.73 9.95 62.92
CA TRP A 195 -66.61 10.87 62.73
C TRP A 195 -65.58 10.79 63.86
N THR A 196 -65.99 10.52 65.09
CA THR A 196 -65.10 10.34 66.25
C THR A 196 -64.17 9.13 66.10
N GLU A 197 -64.65 8.05 65.47
CA GLU A 197 -63.85 6.84 65.23
C GLU A 197 -62.84 7.07 64.08
N ILE A 198 -63.23 7.88 63.09
CA ILE A 198 -62.37 8.31 61.99
C ILE A 198 -61.23 9.20 62.50
N GLU A 199 -61.55 10.20 63.32
CA GLU A 199 -60.54 11.06 63.95
C GLU A 199 -59.54 10.25 64.78
N GLU A 200 -60.00 9.25 65.54
CA GLU A 200 -59.12 8.40 66.34
C GLU A 200 -58.17 7.55 65.47
N ILE A 201 -58.63 7.07 64.31
CA ILE A 201 -57.80 6.33 63.34
C ILE A 201 -56.72 7.24 62.75
N ILE A 202 -57.07 8.46 62.34
CA ILE A 202 -56.14 9.45 61.78
C ILE A 202 -55.08 9.83 62.82
N ILE A 203 -55.49 10.16 64.05
CA ILE A 203 -54.57 10.53 65.14
C ILE A 203 -53.61 9.37 65.45
N ARG A 204 -54.09 8.11 65.47
CA ARG A 204 -53.24 6.92 65.68
C ARG A 204 -52.29 6.62 64.52
N HIS A 205 -52.63 7.02 63.30
CA HIS A 205 -51.76 6.90 62.13
C HIS A 205 -50.62 7.91 62.21
N LEU A 206 -50.94 9.18 62.47
CA LEU A 206 -49.98 10.26 62.57
C LEU A 206 -49.05 10.13 63.77
N HIS A 207 -49.55 9.66 64.92
CA HIS A 207 -48.72 9.40 66.09
C HIS A 207 -47.70 8.25 65.87
N ARG A 208 -47.94 7.35 64.90
CA ARG A 208 -46.94 6.34 64.50
C ARG A 208 -45.84 6.91 63.61
N LEU A 209 -46.13 7.96 62.85
CA LEU A 209 -45.18 8.62 61.96
C LEU A 209 -44.26 9.62 62.68
N LEU A 210 -44.68 10.09 63.86
CA LEU A 210 -43.93 11.05 64.70
C LEU A 210 -42.98 10.38 65.73
N LYS A 211 -42.77 9.07 65.66
CA LYS A 211 -41.78 8.33 66.47
C LYS A 211 -40.53 8.01 65.67
#